data_AF-A0A6B3GIC1-F1
#
_entry.id   AF-A0A6B3GIC1-F1
#
_cell.length_a   1.000
_cell.length_b   1.000
_cell.length_c   1.000
_cell.angle_alpha   90.00
_cell.angle_beta   90.00
_cell.angle_gamma   90.00
#
_symmetry.space_group_name_H-M   'P 1'
#
loop_
_entity.id
_entity.type
_entity.pdbx_description
1 polymer ?
#
loop_
_entity_poly.entity_id
_entity_poly.type
_entity_poly.pdbx_seq_one_letter_code
_entity_poly.pdbx_strand_id
1 'polypeptide(L)'
;NGGGAGEAVPGFGMSAASIKFTLRSETARALSHSHVPYQHVGPSLLPDFDLPFTTTLSPHLEGARVRLVDWARRMGILEAQPGVPGSHIWDEERIRAIDLPLCAAGIHPDASADELDLSSGWLAWGTYGDDWFPVVHGRTRDLAGARLANDRLSLFMPLDDEGTPEPLNALERSLGDLWRRTAGPMDADARRTFRTAIETMTESWL
;
A
#
# COMPACT_ATOMS: atom_id res chain seq x y z
N ASN A 1 12.35 -7.37 -84.06
CA ASN A 1 12.01 -5.93 -83.86
C ASN A 1 10.67 -5.84 -83.16
N GLY A 2 10.49 -5.53 -81.88
CA GLY A 2 11.37 -5.26 -80.75
C GLY A 2 10.46 -5.26 -79.53
N GLY A 3 10.72 -6.13 -78.56
CA GLY A 3 10.04 -6.13 -77.26
C GLY A 3 11.05 -5.66 -76.22
N GLY A 4 10.96 -4.39 -75.83
CA GLY A 4 11.84 -3.77 -74.85
C GLY A 4 11.13 -3.64 -73.51
N ALA A 5 11.70 -4.30 -72.50
CA ALA A 5 11.30 -4.23 -71.11
C ALA A 5 11.44 -2.81 -70.56
N GLY A 6 10.39 -2.31 -69.90
CA GLY A 6 10.47 -1.13 -69.05
C GLY A 6 10.86 -1.56 -67.63
N GLU A 7 12.07 -1.18 -67.20
CA GLU A 7 12.56 -1.35 -65.83
C GLU A 7 11.63 -0.66 -64.83
N ALA A 8 11.09 -1.44 -63.90
CA ALA A 8 10.46 -0.92 -62.69
C ALA A 8 11.55 -0.45 -61.73
N VAL A 9 11.69 0.87 -61.59
CA VAL A 9 12.52 1.47 -60.53
C VAL A 9 11.89 1.12 -59.18
N PRO A 10 12.58 0.43 -58.25
CA PRO A 10 12.05 0.20 -56.92
C PRO A 10 12.13 1.51 -56.16
N GLY A 11 10.98 2.16 -55.98
CA GLY A 11 10.84 3.31 -55.10
C GLY A 11 11.12 2.90 -53.66
N PHE A 12 12.34 3.17 -53.19
CA PHE A 12 12.70 3.09 -51.78
C PHE A 12 11.74 3.98 -50.96
N GLY A 13 11.01 3.36 -50.04
CA GLY A 13 10.08 4.05 -49.14
C GLY A 13 10.82 5.03 -48.21
N MET A 14 10.81 6.31 -48.56
CA MET A 14 11.35 7.43 -47.77
C MET A 14 10.42 7.85 -46.60
N SER A 15 9.61 6.95 -46.06
CA SER A 15 8.66 7.26 -44.97
C SER A 15 9.34 7.57 -43.64
N ALA A 16 10.65 7.33 -43.50
CA ALA A 16 11.43 7.67 -42.31
C ALA A 16 12.10 9.05 -42.38
N ALA A 17 12.13 9.72 -43.54
CA ALA A 17 12.89 10.95 -43.74
C ALA A 17 12.12 12.25 -43.40
N SER A 18 10.87 12.16 -42.93
CA SER A 18 10.02 13.33 -42.67
C SER A 18 9.52 13.44 -41.23
N ILE A 19 10.32 12.99 -40.25
CA ILE A 19 10.14 13.43 -38.87
C ILE A 19 10.52 14.91 -38.80
N LYS A 20 9.57 15.79 -39.13
CA LYS A 20 9.68 17.22 -38.87
C LYS A 20 9.59 17.41 -37.36
N PHE A 21 10.73 17.43 -36.69
CA PHE A 21 10.82 18.00 -35.35
C PHE A 21 10.46 19.47 -35.47
N THR A 22 9.28 19.85 -35.00
CA THR A 22 8.93 21.25 -34.87
C THR A 22 9.66 21.76 -33.65
N LEU A 23 10.21 22.98 -33.68
CA LEU A 23 10.82 23.59 -32.50
C LEU A 23 9.90 23.54 -31.27
N ARG A 24 8.58 23.55 -31.48
CA ARG A 24 7.55 23.34 -30.45
C ARG A 24 7.56 21.94 -29.82
N SER A 25 7.77 20.87 -30.58
CA SER A 25 7.85 19.51 -30.02
C SER A 25 9.18 19.24 -29.31
N GLU A 26 10.27 19.84 -29.77
CA GLU A 26 11.57 19.78 -29.09
C GLU A 26 11.58 20.58 -27.79
N THR A 27 11.01 21.80 -27.79
CA THR A 27 10.86 22.61 -26.57
C THR A 27 9.92 21.95 -25.57
N ALA A 28 8.78 21.40 -26.00
CA ALA A 28 7.90 20.65 -25.10
C ALA A 28 8.61 19.41 -24.49
N ARG A 29 9.41 18.69 -25.28
CA ARG A 29 10.19 17.54 -24.80
C ARG A 29 11.32 17.97 -23.86
N ALA A 30 12.01 19.08 -24.16
CA ALA A 30 13.03 19.66 -23.28
C ALA A 30 12.45 20.11 -21.93
N LEU A 31 11.27 20.74 -21.94
CA LEU A 31 10.53 21.13 -20.73
C LEU A 31 10.06 19.91 -19.91
N SER A 32 9.64 18.83 -20.57
CA SER A 32 9.29 17.59 -19.86
C SER A 32 10.48 16.94 -19.15
N HIS A 33 11.71 17.24 -19.57
CA HIS A 33 12.94 16.70 -18.99
C HIS A 33 13.65 17.70 -18.05
N SER A 34 13.15 18.94 -17.93
CA SER A 34 13.72 19.94 -17.02
C SER A 34 13.16 19.88 -15.61
N HIS A 35 12.10 19.11 -15.38
CA HIS A 35 11.62 18.86 -14.02
C HIS A 35 12.63 18.00 -13.28
N VAL A 36 13.07 18.47 -12.12
CA VAL A 36 13.91 17.69 -11.20
C VAL A 36 12.97 17.12 -10.13
N PRO A 37 12.63 15.82 -10.18
CA PRO A 37 11.82 15.20 -9.14
C PRO A 37 12.53 15.26 -7.78
N TYR A 38 11.76 15.29 -6.69
CA TYR A 38 12.27 15.24 -5.32
C TYR A 38 13.24 16.38 -4.94
N GLN A 39 13.06 17.56 -5.55
CA GLN A 39 13.81 18.74 -5.14
C GLN A 39 13.55 19.03 -3.65
N HIS A 40 14.62 19.23 -2.88
CA HIS A 40 14.50 19.63 -1.48
C HIS A 40 13.95 21.06 -1.40
N VAL A 41 12.72 21.19 -0.89
CA VAL A 41 11.97 22.47 -0.82
C VAL A 41 11.99 23.12 0.56
N GLY A 42 12.76 22.58 1.51
CA GLY A 42 12.72 23.00 2.91
C GLY A 42 11.47 22.49 3.65
N PRO A 43 11.29 22.87 4.93
CA PRO A 43 10.20 22.37 5.75
C PRO A 43 8.85 22.96 5.34
N SER A 44 7.78 22.18 5.47
CA SER A 44 6.42 22.68 5.37
C SER A 44 6.14 23.66 6.51
N LEU A 45 5.66 24.86 6.19
CA LEU A 45 5.15 25.80 7.17
C LEU A 45 3.70 25.42 7.49
N LEU A 46 3.47 24.85 8.68
CA LEU A 46 2.13 24.51 9.14
C LEU A 46 1.43 25.75 9.71
N PRO A 47 0.14 25.97 9.42
CA PRO A 47 -0.64 27.00 10.09
C PRO A 47 -0.91 26.62 11.55
N ASP A 48 -1.33 27.59 12.35
CA ASP A 48 -1.94 27.29 13.64
C ASP A 48 -3.28 26.58 13.41
N PHE A 49 -3.46 25.41 14.03
CA PHE A 49 -4.70 24.65 14.00
C PHE A 49 -5.54 25.02 15.22
N ASP A 50 -6.71 25.64 14.99
CA ASP A 50 -7.69 25.86 16.05
C ASP A 50 -8.49 24.57 16.28
N LEU A 51 -8.18 23.86 17.37
CA LEU A 51 -8.85 22.62 17.76
C LEU A 51 -9.74 22.87 18.98
N PRO A 52 -11.07 22.72 18.88
CA PRO A 52 -12.00 22.99 19.98
C PRO A 52 -11.99 21.91 21.09
N PHE A 53 -11.00 21.02 21.07
CA PHE A 53 -10.82 19.89 21.98
C PHE A 53 -9.35 19.70 22.32
N THR A 54 -9.08 19.07 23.47
CA THR A 54 -7.72 18.74 23.92
C THR A 54 -7.41 17.28 23.66
N THR A 55 -6.13 16.97 23.50
CA THR A 55 -5.65 15.60 23.32
C THR A 55 -5.56 14.89 24.66
N THR A 56 -6.14 13.70 24.75
CA THR A 56 -5.92 12.75 25.85
C THR A 56 -5.33 11.49 25.23
N LEU A 57 -4.39 10.85 25.92
CA LEU A 57 -3.79 9.59 25.49
C LEU A 57 -4.19 8.49 26.47
N SER A 58 -4.45 7.29 25.92
CA SER A 58 -4.69 6.10 26.74
C SER A 58 -3.54 5.83 27.71
N PRO A 59 -3.83 5.49 28.99
CA PRO A 59 -2.80 5.13 29.97
C PRO A 59 -2.08 3.82 29.62
N HIS A 60 -2.56 3.07 28.64
CA HIS A 60 -1.99 1.79 28.20
C HIS A 60 -0.95 1.91 27.08
N LEU A 61 -0.65 3.13 26.62
CA LEU A 61 0.24 3.42 25.49
C LEU A 61 1.60 2.71 25.58
N GLU A 62 2.32 2.85 26.70
CA GLU A 62 3.66 2.25 26.83
C GLU A 62 3.62 0.72 26.72
N GLY A 63 2.57 0.10 27.24
CA GLY A 63 2.35 -1.34 27.09
C GLY A 63 2.06 -1.74 25.64
N ALA A 64 1.22 -0.97 24.96
CA ALA A 64 0.85 -1.23 23.56
C ALA A 64 2.06 -1.11 22.62
N ARG A 65 2.99 -0.19 22.88
CA ARG A 65 4.25 -0.06 22.11
C ARG A 65 5.08 -1.34 22.12
N VAL A 66 5.20 -1.99 23.27
CA VAL A 66 5.96 -3.24 23.39
C VAL A 66 5.19 -4.38 22.72
N ARG A 67 3.90 -4.53 23.03
CA ARG A 67 3.09 -5.64 22.54
C ARG A 67 2.85 -5.60 21.03
N LEU A 68 2.77 -4.42 20.42
CA LEU A 68 2.68 -4.28 18.96
C LEU A 68 3.92 -4.84 18.26
N VAL A 69 5.13 -4.53 18.76
CA VAL A 69 6.39 -5.06 18.19
C VAL A 69 6.42 -6.57 18.26
N ASP A 70 6.03 -7.14 19.41
CA ASP A 70 5.99 -8.59 19.58
C ASP A 70 4.94 -9.25 18.68
N TRP A 71 3.77 -8.61 18.50
CA TRP A 71 2.75 -9.07 17.56
C TRP A 71 3.25 -9.01 16.12
N ALA A 72 3.86 -7.90 15.70
CA ALA A 72 4.39 -7.71 14.36
C ALA A 72 5.47 -8.75 14.01
N ARG A 73 6.34 -9.08 14.98
CA ARG A 73 7.32 -10.16 14.84
C ARG A 73 6.64 -11.51 14.62
N ARG A 74 5.63 -11.86 15.41
CA ARG A 74 4.87 -13.12 15.24
C ARG A 74 4.14 -13.20 13.91
N MET A 75 3.68 -12.06 13.38
CA MET A 75 3.01 -12.00 12.07
C MET A 75 3.99 -12.04 10.90
N GLY A 76 5.28 -11.81 11.14
CA GLY A 76 6.32 -11.73 10.11
C GLY A 76 6.38 -10.38 9.38
N ILE A 77 5.78 -9.32 9.95
CA ILE A 77 5.78 -7.96 9.37
C ILE A 77 7.20 -7.36 9.34
N LEU A 78 8.04 -7.76 10.30
CA LEU A 78 9.40 -7.24 10.49
C LEU A 78 10.46 -8.06 9.75
N GLU A 79 10.05 -8.89 8.79
CA GLU A 79 10.92 -9.85 8.09
C GLU A 79 10.71 -9.78 6.58
N ALA A 80 11.69 -10.30 5.83
CA ALA A 80 11.55 -10.48 4.38
C ALA A 80 10.47 -11.53 4.07
N GLN A 81 9.60 -11.23 3.11
CA GLN A 81 8.55 -12.14 2.67
C GLN A 81 9.12 -13.21 1.70
N PRO A 82 8.82 -14.50 1.90
CA PRO A 82 9.32 -15.58 1.05
C PRO A 82 8.99 -15.36 -0.43
N GLY A 83 10.01 -15.45 -1.29
CA GLY A 83 9.83 -15.34 -2.74
C GLY A 83 9.55 -13.93 -3.25
N VAL A 84 9.59 -12.89 -2.40
CA VAL A 84 9.34 -11.49 -2.79
C VAL A 84 10.58 -10.63 -2.54
N PRO A 85 11.43 -10.39 -3.56
CA PRO A 85 12.63 -9.57 -3.41
C PRO A 85 12.31 -8.14 -2.96
N GLY A 86 13.08 -7.62 -1.99
CA GLY A 86 12.91 -6.25 -1.48
C GLY A 86 11.72 -6.03 -0.55
N SER A 87 11.02 -7.09 -0.15
CA SER A 87 9.84 -7.03 0.74
C SER A 87 10.16 -6.75 2.21
N HIS A 88 11.43 -6.75 2.60
CA HIS A 88 11.85 -6.32 3.94
C HIS A 88 11.82 -4.79 4.02
N ILE A 89 10.63 -4.25 4.27
CA ILE A 89 10.35 -2.80 4.26
C ILE A 89 10.29 -2.22 5.66
N TRP A 90 9.92 -3.03 6.65
CA TRP A 90 9.82 -2.66 8.05
C TRP A 90 10.72 -3.56 8.88
N ASP A 91 11.39 -2.97 9.86
CA ASP A 91 12.13 -3.64 10.92
C ASP A 91 11.65 -3.09 12.28
N GLU A 92 12.28 -3.55 13.36
CA GLU A 92 11.92 -3.10 14.70
C GLU A 92 12.17 -1.60 14.93
N GLU A 93 13.20 -1.03 14.32
CA GLU A 93 13.48 0.40 14.42
C GLU A 93 12.37 1.21 13.75
N ARG A 94 11.98 0.82 12.54
CA ARG A 94 10.94 1.49 11.76
C ARG A 94 9.58 1.41 12.42
N ILE A 95 9.12 0.24 12.88
CA ILE A 95 7.81 0.14 13.53
C ILE A 95 7.73 0.97 14.82
N ARG A 96 8.84 1.09 15.56
CA ARG A 96 8.94 1.97 16.75
C ARG A 96 8.93 3.44 16.37
N ALA A 97 9.58 3.81 15.26
CA ALA A 97 9.62 5.19 14.78
C ALA A 97 8.28 5.69 14.23
N ILE A 98 7.48 4.80 13.59
CA ILE A 98 6.13 5.14 13.11
C ILE A 98 5.17 5.34 14.29
N ASP A 99 5.34 4.57 15.38
CA ASP A 99 4.60 4.68 16.65
C ASP A 99 3.07 4.70 16.48
N LEU A 100 2.53 3.71 15.76
CA LEU A 100 1.08 3.57 15.59
C LEU A 100 0.29 3.35 16.89
N PRO A 101 0.86 2.82 17.98
CA PRO A 101 0.22 2.83 19.30
C PRO A 101 -0.08 4.24 19.80
N LEU A 102 0.77 5.24 19.51
CA LEU A 102 0.50 6.64 19.85
C LEU A 102 -0.73 7.17 19.12
N CYS A 103 -0.85 6.85 17.83
CA CYS A 103 -2.03 7.19 17.04
C CYS A 103 -3.29 6.53 17.62
N ALA A 104 -3.23 5.22 17.90
CA ALA A 104 -4.34 4.49 18.51
C ALA A 104 -4.75 5.08 19.87
N ALA A 105 -3.77 5.45 20.71
CA ALA A 105 -4.00 5.99 22.05
C ALA A 105 -4.66 7.37 22.03
N GLY A 106 -4.45 8.17 20.98
CA GLY A 106 -5.15 9.44 20.78
C GLY A 106 -6.53 9.29 20.15
N ILE A 107 -6.75 8.27 19.32
CA ILE A 107 -8.06 7.96 18.72
C ILE A 107 -9.03 7.38 19.76
N HIS A 108 -8.54 6.48 20.62
CA HIS A 108 -9.36 5.79 21.61
C HIS A 108 -8.70 5.87 23.00
N PRO A 109 -8.74 7.05 23.66
CA PRO A 109 -8.07 7.26 24.94
C PRO A 109 -8.62 6.39 26.06
N ASP A 110 -9.92 6.06 26.02
CA ASP A 110 -10.58 5.24 27.04
C ASP A 110 -10.51 3.74 26.77
N ALA A 111 -9.79 3.31 25.72
CA ALA A 111 -9.61 1.91 25.38
C ALA A 111 -9.00 1.14 26.57
N SER A 112 -9.46 -0.08 26.79
CA SER A 112 -8.71 -1.06 27.57
C SER A 112 -7.38 -1.41 26.89
N ALA A 113 -6.48 -2.08 27.62
CA ALA A 113 -5.20 -2.51 27.06
C ALA A 113 -5.36 -3.41 25.82
N ASP A 114 -6.32 -4.32 25.83
CA ASP A 114 -6.55 -5.26 24.72
C ASP A 114 -7.19 -4.58 23.50
N GLU A 115 -8.09 -3.62 23.73
CA GLU A 115 -8.67 -2.81 22.66
C GLU A 115 -7.61 -1.90 22.01
N LEU A 116 -6.73 -1.29 22.81
CA LEU A 116 -5.65 -0.47 22.31
C LEU A 116 -4.65 -1.29 21.47
N ASP A 117 -4.35 -2.52 21.90
CA ASP A 117 -3.52 -3.45 21.13
C ASP A 117 -4.17 -3.80 19.78
N LEU A 118 -5.49 -4.00 19.76
CA LEU A 118 -6.23 -4.32 18.54
C LEU A 118 -6.25 -3.14 17.57
N SER A 119 -6.54 -1.93 18.06
CA SER A 119 -6.49 -0.70 17.26
C SER A 119 -5.08 -0.44 16.71
N SER A 120 -4.04 -0.64 17.54
CA SER A 120 -2.64 -0.51 17.11
C SER A 120 -2.29 -1.51 16.01
N GLY A 121 -2.78 -2.75 16.12
CA GLY A 121 -2.58 -3.80 15.12
C GLY A 121 -3.26 -3.47 13.78
N TRP A 122 -4.49 -2.97 13.79
CA TRP A 122 -5.19 -2.53 12.58
C TRP A 122 -4.50 -1.36 11.88
N LEU A 123 -4.06 -0.35 12.63
CA LEU A 123 -3.27 0.75 12.08
C LEU A 123 -1.97 0.22 11.47
N ALA A 124 -1.24 -0.64 12.18
CA ALA A 124 0.01 -1.23 11.68
C ALA A 124 -0.18 -2.05 10.42
N TRP A 125 -1.23 -2.87 10.37
CA TRP A 125 -1.56 -3.65 9.19
C TRP A 125 -1.87 -2.78 7.98
N GLY A 126 -2.71 -1.75 8.15
CA GLY A 126 -3.08 -0.85 7.05
C GLY A 126 -1.87 -0.07 6.52
N THR A 127 -1.06 0.51 7.41
CA THR A 127 0.15 1.26 7.01
C THR A 127 1.21 0.35 6.39
N TYR A 128 1.40 -0.86 6.91
CA TYR A 128 2.32 -1.82 6.30
C TYR A 128 1.85 -2.23 4.89
N GLY A 129 0.56 -2.48 4.70
CA GLY A 129 -0.02 -2.76 3.38
C GLY A 129 0.23 -1.62 2.38
N ASP A 130 -0.01 -0.38 2.79
CA ASP A 130 0.23 0.82 1.98
C ASP A 130 1.71 0.99 1.56
N ASP A 131 2.66 0.68 2.46
CA ASP A 131 4.10 0.68 2.13
C ASP A 131 4.49 -0.53 1.23
N TRP A 132 3.87 -1.70 1.43
CA TRP A 132 4.25 -2.96 0.80
C TRP A 132 3.81 -3.06 -0.66
N PHE A 133 2.58 -2.66 -0.97
CA PHE A 133 2.01 -2.77 -2.32
C PHE A 133 2.86 -2.05 -3.39
N PRO A 134 3.29 -0.78 -3.20
CA PRO A 134 4.15 -0.08 -4.15
C PRO A 134 5.54 -0.73 -4.33
N VAL A 135 6.11 -1.29 -3.25
CA VAL A 135 7.41 -1.95 -3.32
C VAL A 135 7.34 -3.22 -4.17
N VAL A 136 6.28 -4.01 -3.99
CA VAL A 136 6.13 -5.30 -4.67
C VAL A 136 5.57 -5.17 -6.08
N HIS A 137 4.57 -4.31 -6.29
CA HIS A 137 3.86 -4.21 -7.56
C HIS A 137 4.19 -2.93 -8.35
N GLY A 138 4.62 -1.86 -7.67
CA GLY A 138 4.80 -0.54 -8.30
C GLY A 138 5.99 -0.46 -9.24
N ARG A 139 7.14 -1.06 -8.90
CA ARG A 139 8.36 -1.01 -9.74
C ARG A 139 8.18 -1.67 -11.10
N THR A 140 7.46 -2.78 -11.15
CA THR A 140 7.17 -3.55 -12.37
C THR A 140 5.88 -3.11 -13.05
N ARG A 141 5.11 -2.21 -12.41
CA ARG A 141 3.74 -1.81 -12.83
C ARG A 141 2.82 -3.02 -12.97
N ASP A 142 2.96 -3.99 -12.07
CA ASP A 142 2.21 -5.23 -12.08
C ASP A 142 0.84 -5.06 -11.42
N LEU A 143 -0.07 -4.36 -12.11
CA LEU A 143 -1.44 -4.15 -11.64
C LEU A 143 -2.23 -5.46 -11.53
N ALA A 144 -1.92 -6.44 -12.38
CA ALA A 144 -2.57 -7.74 -12.34
C ALA A 144 -2.19 -8.49 -11.05
N GLY A 145 -0.91 -8.50 -10.70
CA GLY A 145 -0.42 -9.05 -9.43
C GLY A 145 -0.99 -8.31 -8.22
N ALA A 146 -1.04 -6.97 -8.26
CA ALA A 146 -1.63 -6.17 -7.18
C ALA A 146 -3.11 -6.53 -6.97
N ARG A 147 -3.89 -6.64 -8.05
CA ARG A 147 -5.30 -7.03 -7.99
C ARG A 147 -5.49 -8.43 -7.44
N LEU A 148 -4.67 -9.40 -7.86
CA LEU A 148 -4.73 -10.77 -7.32
C LEU A 148 -4.36 -10.84 -5.83
N ALA A 149 -3.36 -10.06 -5.40
CA ALA A 149 -2.99 -9.97 -4.00
C ALA A 149 -4.13 -9.35 -3.17
N ASN A 150 -4.75 -8.28 -3.68
CA ASN A 150 -5.88 -7.61 -3.06
C ASN A 150 -7.11 -8.53 -2.95
N ASP A 151 -7.55 -9.14 -4.05
CA ASP A 151 -8.71 -10.07 -4.10
C ASP A 151 -8.54 -11.23 -3.10
N ARG A 152 -7.28 -11.67 -2.87
CA ARG A 152 -6.98 -12.75 -1.93
C ARG A 152 -7.15 -12.35 -0.46
N LEU A 153 -7.06 -11.07 -0.10
CA LEU A 153 -7.22 -10.60 1.28
C LEU A 153 -8.62 -10.89 1.82
N SER A 154 -9.65 -10.80 0.99
CA SER A 154 -11.03 -11.14 1.37
C SER A 154 -11.20 -12.57 1.87
N LEU A 155 -10.32 -13.51 1.48
CA LEU A 155 -10.33 -14.89 1.97
C LEU A 155 -9.94 -15.01 3.46
N PHE A 156 -9.33 -13.97 4.03
CA PHE A 156 -8.96 -13.90 5.45
C PHE A 156 -10.00 -13.15 6.30
N MET A 157 -11.12 -12.78 5.69
CA MET A 157 -12.28 -12.15 6.35
C MET A 157 -13.57 -12.99 6.14
N PRO A 158 -13.59 -14.26 6.57
CA PRO A 158 -14.77 -15.11 6.41
C PRO A 158 -15.97 -14.52 7.17
N LEU A 159 -17.14 -14.55 6.53
CA LEU A 159 -18.39 -14.10 7.14
C LEU A 159 -19.06 -15.23 7.93
N ASP A 160 -18.91 -16.46 7.44
CA ASP A 160 -19.43 -17.70 8.02
C ASP A 160 -18.28 -18.60 8.51
N ASP A 161 -18.56 -19.85 8.88
CA ASP A 161 -17.56 -20.84 9.34
C ASP A 161 -16.68 -21.39 8.20
N GLU A 162 -16.46 -20.60 7.15
CA GLU A 162 -15.54 -20.94 6.07
C GLU A 162 -14.10 -20.91 6.58
N GLY A 163 -13.33 -21.94 6.21
CA GLY A 163 -11.90 -21.99 6.54
C GLY A 163 -11.13 -20.91 5.78
N THR A 164 -10.15 -20.30 6.44
CA THR A 164 -9.18 -19.42 5.77
C THR A 164 -8.07 -20.27 5.13
N PRO A 165 -7.60 -19.94 3.91
CA PRO A 165 -6.46 -20.63 3.31
C PRO A 165 -5.17 -20.37 4.11
N GLU A 166 -4.13 -21.18 3.88
CA GLU A 166 -2.81 -20.91 4.48
C GLU A 166 -2.28 -19.56 3.98
N PRO A 167 -1.89 -18.64 4.88
CA PRO A 167 -1.35 -17.34 4.51
C PRO A 167 0.05 -17.44 3.88
N LEU A 168 0.22 -16.78 2.75
CA LEU A 168 1.47 -16.78 1.96
C LEU A 168 2.46 -15.71 2.42
N ASN A 169 1.98 -14.65 3.05
CA ASN A 169 2.77 -13.50 3.48
C ASN A 169 2.26 -12.95 4.82
N ALA A 170 3.01 -12.00 5.38
CA ALA A 170 2.68 -11.33 6.63
C ALA A 170 1.33 -10.61 6.57
N LEU A 171 1.03 -9.91 5.47
CA LEU A 171 -0.20 -9.11 5.33
C LEU A 171 -1.46 -9.97 5.50
N GLU A 172 -1.50 -11.13 4.84
CA GLU A 172 -2.57 -12.12 4.97
C GLU A 172 -2.65 -12.73 6.38
N ARG A 173 -1.49 -13.10 6.95
CA ARG A 173 -1.40 -13.70 8.29
C ARG A 173 -1.93 -12.77 9.36
N SER A 174 -1.53 -11.50 9.31
CA SER A 174 -2.00 -10.46 10.23
C SER A 174 -3.47 -10.12 10.02
N LEU A 175 -3.97 -10.07 8.78
CA LEU A 175 -5.39 -9.82 8.53
C LEU A 175 -6.26 -10.91 9.15
N GLY A 176 -5.87 -12.18 8.98
CA GLY A 176 -6.58 -13.30 9.60
C GLY A 176 -6.57 -13.23 11.14
N ASP A 177 -5.47 -12.80 11.76
CA ASP A 177 -5.41 -12.60 13.22
C ASP A 177 -6.33 -11.47 13.69
N LEU A 178 -6.23 -10.30 13.06
CA LEU A 178 -7.01 -9.12 13.40
C LEU A 178 -8.49 -9.36 13.17
N TRP A 179 -8.86 -9.97 12.03
CA TRP A 179 -10.24 -10.32 11.72
C TRP A 179 -10.85 -11.21 12.79
N ARG A 180 -10.19 -12.31 13.20
CA ARG A 180 -10.71 -13.19 14.26
C ARG A 180 -10.96 -12.45 15.57
N ARG A 181 -10.05 -11.56 15.96
CA ARG A 181 -10.13 -10.81 17.22
C ARG A 181 -11.18 -9.70 17.19
N THR A 182 -11.43 -9.11 16.02
CA THR A 182 -12.39 -7.99 15.87
C THR A 182 -13.78 -8.46 15.47
N ALA A 183 -13.89 -9.30 14.44
CA ALA A 183 -15.16 -9.72 13.85
C ALA A 183 -15.79 -10.94 14.55
N GLY A 184 -15.02 -11.72 15.31
CA GLY A 184 -15.52 -12.88 16.07
C GLY A 184 -16.68 -12.52 17.01
N PRO A 185 -16.58 -11.47 17.84
CA PRO A 185 -17.65 -11.02 18.72
C PRO A 185 -18.81 -10.27 18.04
N MET A 186 -18.64 -9.85 16.77
CA MET A 186 -19.66 -9.08 16.04
C MET A 186 -20.81 -9.98 15.58
N ASP A 187 -22.01 -9.40 15.51
CA ASP A 187 -23.12 -10.01 14.78
C ASP A 187 -22.83 -10.06 13.26
N ALA A 188 -23.66 -10.80 12.53
CA ALA A 188 -23.45 -11.02 11.10
C ALA A 188 -23.56 -9.74 10.25
N ASP A 189 -24.38 -8.77 10.65
CA ASP A 189 -24.58 -7.54 9.89
C ASP A 189 -23.41 -6.57 10.09
N ALA A 190 -22.94 -6.42 11.33
CA ALA A 190 -21.75 -5.66 11.68
C ALA A 190 -20.50 -6.26 11.03
N ARG A 191 -20.37 -7.60 11.05
CA ARG A 191 -19.28 -8.32 10.38
C ARG A 191 -19.27 -8.05 8.88
N ARG A 192 -20.42 -8.14 8.20
CA ARG A 192 -20.53 -7.82 6.76
C ARG A 192 -20.13 -6.37 6.47
N THR A 193 -20.61 -5.43 7.28
CA THR A 193 -20.28 -4.01 7.15
C THR A 193 -18.78 -3.76 7.31
N PHE A 194 -18.16 -4.40 8.31
CA PHE A 194 -16.73 -4.23 8.56
C PHE A 194 -15.87 -4.83 7.45
N ARG A 195 -16.24 -6.01 6.93
CA ARG A 195 -15.57 -6.61 5.76
C ARG A 195 -15.60 -5.65 4.57
N THR A 196 -16.77 -5.11 4.24
CA THR A 196 -16.91 -4.16 3.12
C THR A 196 -16.04 -2.92 3.31
N ALA A 197 -15.98 -2.38 4.54
CA ALA A 197 -15.11 -1.23 4.83
C ALA A 197 -13.63 -1.54 4.59
N ILE A 198 -13.16 -2.73 4.96
CA ILE A 198 -11.79 -3.16 4.70
C ILE A 198 -11.56 -3.35 3.20
N GLU A 199 -12.46 -4.04 2.49
CA GLU A 199 -12.35 -4.24 1.04
C GLU A 199 -12.24 -2.89 0.31
N THR A 200 -13.14 -1.95 0.59
CA THR A 200 -13.10 -0.59 0.03
C THR A 200 -11.81 0.17 0.36
N MET A 201 -11.30 0.03 1.58
CA MET A 201 -10.02 0.66 1.94
C MET A 201 -8.88 0.05 1.12
N THR A 202 -8.81 -1.28 1.01
CA THR A 202 -7.72 -1.95 0.29
C THR A 202 -7.76 -1.71 -1.22
N GLU A 203 -8.93 -1.40 -1.80
CA GLU A 203 -9.03 -1.01 -3.23
C GLU A 203 -8.16 0.20 -3.58
N SER A 204 -7.86 1.07 -2.61
CA SER A 204 -6.98 2.24 -2.82
C SER A 204 -5.52 1.89 -3.08
N TRP A 205 -5.12 0.62 -2.90
CA TRP A 205 -3.77 0.13 -3.20
C TRP A 205 -3.56 -0.24 -4.69
N LEU A 206 -4.60 -0.15 -5.52
CA LEU A 206 -4.58 -0.47 -6.96
C LEU A 206 -4.48 0.79 -7.84
#